data_AF-A0A5C8B417-F1
#
_entry.id   AF-A0A5C8B417-F1
#
_cell.length_a   1.000
_cell.length_b   1.000
_cell.length_c   1.000
_cell.angle_alpha   90.00
_cell.angle_beta   90.00
_cell.angle_gamma   90.00
#
_symmetry.space_group_name_H-M   'P 1'
#
loop_
_entity.id
_entity.type
_entity.pdbx_description
1 polymer ?
#
loop_
_entity_poly.entity_id
_entity_poly.type
_entity_poly.pdbx_seq_one_letter_code
_entity_poly.pdbx_strand_id
1 'polypeptide(L)'
;MWRRVLWFFGVIIIPDNMIGLVTKKFVLWGEHKDLPPGKIVALNGEAGDQVDTLASGVHYALWPWQYSVVNAPLTIIPENFIGVVESCDGEPLNDGDIIGKHVDCDMYQDARAFLIGGGQRGPQGLVVPEGSYRINTLLFRVSQEPVTTIEKNQIGIVEAHGGKPMPNGRVLARHVESNTFQDAQAFLDGGGERGPQISVIPNGHYRINPRLFSVKAVNVVDVPENMVGVVTTREGAPLNTGEIAGREIANHNMFQNGQAFINAGGYKGLQEQVILAGRYFINPLFATVEIVEMTKVPIANAGVVIAYVGAEGQDVTGDNFKHGNLVKKGQKGVWVEPLDPGKYPINPYTHKVECVPTANVVLNWATGKTEAHNLDKNLSTITVRSSDGFTFNLDVSQIIHIPRTDAPKVIARFGNVANLVTQVLEPTIGNYFRNTAQGSDVIDFLKGRAQRQADAKNRIAEALREYNVVAVDTLIGDISPPDALMKTLTDRKIAEQEQV
;
A
#
# COMPACT_ATOMS: atom_id res chain seq x y z
N MET A 1 7.19 -28.12 68.22
CA MET A 1 7.25 -27.42 69.53
C MET A 1 8.33 -26.32 69.55
N TRP A 2 9.57 -26.60 69.14
CA TRP A 2 10.70 -25.65 69.15
C TRP A 2 10.46 -24.33 68.38
N ARG A 3 9.80 -24.35 67.21
CA ARG A 3 9.47 -23.13 66.46
C ARG A 3 8.64 -22.10 67.23
N ARG A 4 7.70 -22.55 68.09
CA ARG A 4 6.89 -21.65 68.93
C ARG A 4 7.71 -21.03 70.08
N VAL A 5 8.68 -21.78 70.59
CA VAL A 5 9.62 -21.29 71.61
C VAL A 5 10.56 -20.25 71.00
N LEU A 6 11.14 -20.53 69.84
CA LEU A 6 11.97 -19.58 69.10
C LEU A 6 11.21 -18.30 68.72
N TRP A 7 9.96 -18.44 68.27
CA TRP A 7 9.09 -17.31 67.98
C TRP A 7 8.87 -16.43 69.21
N PHE A 8 8.67 -17.02 70.40
CA PHE A 8 8.55 -16.26 71.65
C PHE A 8 9.82 -15.45 71.99
N PHE A 9 11.00 -15.95 71.64
CA PHE A 9 12.28 -15.24 71.78
C PHE A 9 12.59 -14.28 70.62
N GLY A 10 11.65 -14.03 69.72
CA GLY A 10 11.80 -13.10 68.60
C GLY A 10 12.63 -13.65 67.44
N VAL A 11 12.75 -14.98 67.32
CA VAL A 11 13.42 -15.65 66.19
C VAL A 11 12.38 -16.12 65.19
N ILE A 12 12.49 -15.64 63.95
CA ILE A 12 11.59 -15.97 62.84
C ILE A 12 12.40 -16.61 61.72
N ILE A 13 11.89 -17.71 61.17
CA ILE A 13 12.53 -18.46 60.10
C ILE A 13 11.65 -18.38 58.87
N ILE A 14 12.19 -17.83 57.79
CA ILE A 14 11.50 -17.70 56.51
C ILE A 14 12.02 -18.79 55.58
N PRO A 15 11.15 -19.64 55.03
CA PRO A 15 11.53 -20.67 54.07
C PRO A 15 12.15 -20.08 52.80
N ASP A 16 12.98 -20.88 52.11
CA ASP A 16 13.76 -20.42 50.93
C ASP A 16 12.91 -19.91 49.76
N ASN A 17 11.65 -20.36 49.64
CA ASN A 17 10.72 -20.00 48.57
C ASN A 17 9.66 -18.98 49.02
N MET A 18 9.93 -18.23 50.08
CA MET A 18 8.99 -17.28 50.67
C MET A 18 9.69 -15.97 51.03
N ILE A 19 8.89 -14.91 51.13
CA ILE A 19 9.27 -13.64 51.73
C ILE A 19 8.48 -13.42 53.02
N GLY A 20 9.12 -12.81 54.01
CA GLY A 20 8.43 -12.40 55.24
C GLY A 20 7.90 -10.99 55.10
N LEU A 21 6.58 -10.85 55.06
CA LEU A 21 5.90 -9.56 55.15
C LEU A 21 5.80 -9.18 56.62
N VAL A 22 6.28 -7.99 56.99
CA VAL A 22 6.37 -7.56 58.38
C VAL A 22 5.33 -6.49 58.67
N THR A 23 4.52 -6.68 59.70
CA THR A 23 3.63 -5.65 60.26
C THR A 23 4.07 -5.35 61.68
N LYS A 24 4.33 -4.08 61.99
CA LYS A 24 4.67 -3.61 63.34
C LYS A 24 3.42 -3.13 64.05
N LYS A 25 3.04 -3.76 65.16
CA LYS A 25 1.77 -3.52 65.85
C LYS A 25 1.72 -2.17 66.58
N PHE A 26 2.84 -1.73 67.15
CA PHE A 26 2.94 -0.46 67.86
C PHE A 26 4.39 0.03 68.01
N VAL A 27 4.55 1.32 68.26
CA VAL A 27 5.83 1.99 68.55
C VAL A 27 5.70 2.71 69.89
N LEU A 28 6.56 2.38 70.87
CA LEU A 28 6.48 2.96 72.22
C LEU A 28 7.22 4.30 72.34
N TRP A 29 8.28 4.51 71.54
CA TRP A 29 9.20 5.65 71.65
C TRP A 29 9.67 6.10 70.25
N GLY A 30 9.77 7.42 70.01
CA GLY A 30 10.22 8.01 68.73
C GLY A 30 9.27 9.06 68.15
N GLU A 31 9.73 9.81 67.14
CA GLU A 31 8.94 10.82 66.40
C GLU A 31 7.96 10.19 65.39
N HIS A 32 8.25 8.96 64.93
CA HIS A 32 7.48 8.21 63.92
C HIS A 32 6.60 7.11 64.55
N LYS A 33 5.59 7.52 65.33
CA LYS A 33 4.72 6.56 66.05
C LYS A 33 3.62 5.97 65.19
N ASP A 34 2.93 6.83 64.45
CA ASP A 34 1.77 6.47 63.63
C ASP A 34 2.09 6.69 62.15
N LEU A 35 1.48 5.87 61.31
CA LEU A 35 1.61 6.00 59.86
C LEU A 35 0.99 7.34 59.41
N PRO A 36 1.69 8.15 58.59
CA PRO A 36 1.16 9.40 58.08
C PRO A 36 -0.18 9.20 57.35
N PRO A 37 -1.15 10.13 57.47
CA PRO A 37 -2.44 10.02 56.81
C PRO A 37 -2.31 9.81 55.30
N GLY A 38 -2.96 8.77 54.77
CA GLY A 38 -2.97 8.45 53.33
C GLY A 38 -1.85 7.53 52.84
N LYS A 39 -0.89 7.17 53.72
CA LYS A 39 0.07 6.08 53.47
C LYS A 39 -0.51 4.74 53.92
N ILE A 40 -0.05 3.67 53.29
CA ILE A 40 -0.43 2.27 53.56
C ILE A 40 0.78 1.51 54.13
N VAL A 41 2.01 1.91 53.77
CA VAL A 41 3.24 1.23 54.17
C VAL A 41 4.18 2.16 54.93
N ALA A 42 4.71 1.69 56.06
CA ALA A 42 5.62 2.37 56.95
C ALA A 42 7.07 2.35 56.41
N LEU A 43 7.65 3.55 56.23
CA LEU A 43 9.01 3.73 55.70
C LEU A 43 10.09 3.79 56.82
N ASN A 44 9.74 4.45 57.93
CA ASN A 44 10.67 4.82 59.01
C ASN A 44 10.47 3.99 60.29
N GLY A 45 9.86 2.81 60.18
CA GLY A 45 9.62 1.94 61.34
C GLY A 45 8.38 2.33 62.18
N GLU A 46 7.43 3.04 61.57
CA GLU A 46 6.12 3.42 62.13
C GLU A 46 5.28 2.18 62.44
N ALA A 47 4.21 2.35 63.23
CA ALA A 47 3.22 1.29 63.39
C ALA A 47 2.46 1.07 62.07
N GLY A 48 2.35 -0.19 61.64
CA GLY A 48 1.73 -0.58 60.37
C GLY A 48 2.55 -1.60 59.57
N ASP A 49 2.09 -1.87 58.35
CA ASP A 49 2.77 -2.73 57.39
C ASP A 49 4.10 -2.09 56.97
N GLN A 50 5.21 -2.83 57.08
CA GLN A 50 6.55 -2.30 56.84
C GLN A 50 6.93 -2.40 55.36
N VAL A 51 7.74 -1.44 54.91
CA VAL A 51 8.26 -1.41 53.54
C VAL A 51 9.28 -2.53 53.29
N ASP A 52 10.15 -2.78 54.26
CA ASP A 52 11.18 -3.81 54.14
C ASP A 52 10.58 -5.20 54.34
N THR A 53 10.90 -6.09 53.41
CA THR A 53 10.59 -7.51 53.55
C THR A 53 11.79 -8.27 54.09
N LEU A 54 11.51 -9.40 54.70
CA LEU A 54 12.56 -10.28 55.19
C LEU A 54 12.87 -11.35 54.14
N ALA A 55 14.15 -11.44 53.77
CA ALA A 55 14.65 -12.49 52.89
C ALA A 55 14.58 -13.87 53.56
N SER A 56 14.76 -14.94 52.78
CA SER A 56 14.85 -16.30 53.32
C SER A 56 16.01 -16.43 54.32
N GLY A 57 15.76 -17.14 55.42
CA GLY A 57 16.76 -17.31 56.49
C GLY A 57 16.21 -17.06 57.89
N VAL A 58 17.14 -16.90 58.84
CA VAL A 58 16.84 -16.71 60.26
C VAL A 58 16.98 -15.24 60.61
N HIS A 59 15.90 -14.66 61.14
CA HIS A 59 15.84 -13.28 61.59
C HIS A 59 15.61 -13.23 63.09
N TYR A 60 16.26 -12.27 63.76
CA TYR A 60 16.24 -12.10 65.21
C TYR A 60 15.56 -10.79 65.60
N ALA A 61 15.25 -10.61 66.88
CA ALA A 61 14.66 -9.39 67.44
C ALA A 61 13.27 -9.00 66.88
N LEU A 62 12.49 -9.98 66.40
CA LEU A 62 11.11 -9.78 65.93
C LEU A 62 10.12 -10.38 66.92
N TRP A 63 9.94 -9.71 68.06
CA TRP A 63 9.10 -10.24 69.15
C TRP A 63 7.61 -10.31 68.76
N PRO A 64 6.90 -11.42 69.04
CA PRO A 64 5.50 -11.63 68.68
C PRO A 64 4.50 -10.60 69.18
N TRP A 65 4.82 -9.99 70.32
CA TRP A 65 3.99 -8.95 70.93
C TRP A 65 4.14 -7.62 70.20
N GLN A 66 5.26 -7.36 69.51
CA GLN A 66 5.51 -6.12 68.76
C GLN A 66 5.32 -6.28 67.25
N TYR A 67 5.66 -7.44 66.68
CA TYR A 67 5.67 -7.71 65.25
C TYR A 67 4.75 -8.87 64.89
N SER A 68 4.17 -8.80 63.70
CA SER A 68 3.50 -9.90 63.01
C SER A 68 4.25 -10.15 61.70
N VAL A 69 4.67 -11.38 61.46
CA VAL A 69 5.32 -11.76 60.20
C VAL A 69 4.47 -12.80 59.50
N VAL A 70 4.09 -12.50 58.27
CA VAL A 70 3.32 -13.37 57.41
C VAL A 70 4.22 -13.84 56.28
N ASN A 71 4.35 -15.16 56.13
CA ASN A 71 5.09 -15.73 55.02
C ASN A 71 4.23 -15.67 53.75
N ALA A 72 4.68 -14.91 52.75
CA ALA A 72 4.07 -14.87 51.44
C ALA A 72 4.95 -15.64 50.43
N PRO A 73 4.35 -16.32 49.44
CA PRO A 73 5.12 -16.95 48.37
C PRO A 73 5.83 -15.90 47.51
N LEU A 74 6.93 -16.30 46.88
CA LEU A 74 7.59 -15.47 45.87
C LEU A 74 6.63 -15.18 44.70
N THR A 75 6.75 -13.99 44.12
CA THR A 75 6.03 -13.65 42.89
C THR A 75 6.71 -14.35 41.72
N ILE A 76 6.09 -15.45 41.26
CA ILE A 76 6.59 -16.21 40.12
C ILE A 76 5.87 -15.71 38.87
N ILE A 77 6.63 -15.31 37.85
CA ILE A 77 6.11 -14.97 36.53
C ILE A 77 6.48 -16.14 35.60
N PRO A 78 5.49 -16.90 35.10
CA PRO A 78 5.75 -18.06 34.26
C PRO A 78 6.35 -17.66 32.90
N GLU A 79 6.93 -18.62 32.20
CA GLU A 79 7.40 -18.43 30.83
C GLU A 79 6.28 -17.93 29.91
N ASN A 80 6.61 -17.03 28.98
CA ASN A 80 5.66 -16.34 28.08
C ASN A 80 4.65 -15.41 28.76
N PHE A 81 4.88 -15.05 30.03
CA PHE A 81 4.14 -14.00 30.72
C PHE A 81 5.05 -12.86 31.16
N ILE A 82 4.45 -11.70 31.35
CA ILE A 82 5.05 -10.53 31.97
C ILE A 82 4.28 -10.18 33.24
N GLY A 83 4.99 -9.66 34.25
CA GLY A 83 4.39 -9.07 35.43
C GLY A 83 4.12 -7.59 35.21
N VAL A 84 2.85 -7.22 35.14
CA VAL A 84 2.42 -5.82 35.17
C VAL A 84 2.22 -5.42 36.62
N VAL A 85 2.89 -4.36 37.06
CA VAL A 85 2.93 -3.94 38.46
C VAL A 85 2.05 -2.71 38.68
N GLU A 86 1.27 -2.74 39.74
CA GLU A 86 0.49 -1.61 40.27
C GLU A 86 0.93 -1.34 41.71
N SER A 87 1.35 -0.11 41.99
CA SER A 87 1.71 0.31 43.34
C SER A 87 0.49 0.79 44.11
N CYS A 88 0.26 0.25 45.30
CA CYS A 88 -0.83 0.63 46.20
C CYS A 88 -0.51 1.91 47.01
N ASP A 89 0.77 2.26 47.16
CA ASP A 89 1.24 3.43 47.90
C ASP A 89 2.33 4.18 47.11
N GLY A 90 2.63 5.42 47.51
CA GLY A 90 3.55 6.30 46.81
C GLY A 90 3.04 7.74 46.75
N GLU A 91 3.66 8.56 45.92
CA GLU A 91 3.12 9.86 45.52
C GLU A 91 1.94 9.68 44.56
N PRO A 92 0.94 10.57 44.53
CA PRO A 92 -0.12 10.48 43.52
C PRO A 92 0.47 10.61 42.10
N LEU A 93 -0.12 9.90 41.13
CA LEU A 93 0.14 10.19 39.71
C LEU A 93 -0.21 11.64 39.41
N ASN A 94 0.53 12.27 38.49
CA ASN A 94 0.16 13.61 38.03
C ASN A 94 -1.13 13.54 37.20
N ASP A 95 -1.89 14.63 37.17
CA ASP A 95 -3.11 14.72 36.40
C ASP A 95 -2.84 14.45 34.91
N GLY A 96 -3.48 13.43 34.36
CA GLY A 96 -3.35 13.01 32.95
C GLY A 96 -2.32 11.90 32.69
N ASP A 97 -1.46 11.58 33.65
CA ASP A 97 -0.56 10.42 33.55
C ASP A 97 -1.36 9.12 33.73
N ILE A 98 -1.01 8.09 32.96
CA ILE A 98 -1.65 6.75 33.03
C ILE A 98 -0.77 5.76 33.79
N ILE A 99 0.55 5.96 33.75
CA ILE A 99 1.53 5.15 34.44
C ILE A 99 2.43 6.02 35.31
N GLY A 100 2.88 5.46 36.43
CA GLY A 100 3.87 6.08 37.30
C GLY A 100 5.25 6.16 36.64
N LYS A 101 6.03 7.15 37.07
CA LYS A 101 7.43 7.33 36.67
C LYS A 101 8.27 6.11 37.04
N HIS A 102 9.23 5.79 36.17
CA HIS A 102 10.22 4.79 36.48
C HIS A 102 11.10 5.20 37.67
N VAL A 103 11.26 4.28 38.61
CA VAL A 103 12.22 4.37 39.72
C VAL A 103 13.07 3.11 39.71
N ASP A 104 14.38 3.27 39.77
CA ASP A 104 15.29 2.14 39.87
C ASP A 104 15.21 1.52 41.27
N CYS A 105 14.65 0.31 41.34
CA CYS A 105 14.31 -0.38 42.58
C CYS A 105 14.45 -1.91 42.47
N ASP A 106 15.40 -2.38 41.65
CA ASP A 106 15.67 -3.80 41.41
C ASP A 106 14.40 -4.58 41.02
N MET A 107 13.68 -4.09 40.01
CA MET A 107 12.42 -4.68 39.50
C MET A 107 11.35 -4.83 40.59
N TYR A 108 11.19 -3.79 41.42
CA TYR A 108 10.23 -3.73 42.54
C TYR A 108 10.51 -4.70 43.70
N GLN A 109 11.71 -5.29 43.75
CA GLN A 109 12.15 -6.09 44.90
C GLN A 109 12.59 -5.20 46.07
N ASP A 110 13.11 -4.00 45.78
CA ASP A 110 13.42 -2.99 46.80
C ASP A 110 12.29 -1.95 46.92
N ALA A 111 11.30 -2.28 47.75
CA ALA A 111 10.18 -1.40 48.05
C ALA A 111 10.61 -0.08 48.72
N ARG A 112 11.71 -0.08 49.49
CA ARG A 112 12.23 1.11 50.17
C ARG A 112 12.85 2.07 49.17
N ALA A 113 13.69 1.57 48.27
CA ALA A 113 14.25 2.36 47.19
C ALA A 113 13.15 2.97 46.31
N PHE A 114 12.09 2.22 46.00
CA PHE A 114 10.95 2.73 45.25
C PHE A 114 10.27 3.94 45.91
N LEU A 115 9.93 3.84 47.21
CA LEU A 115 9.26 4.95 47.91
C LEU A 115 10.19 6.15 48.16
N ILE A 116 11.47 5.92 48.49
CA ILE A 116 12.45 7.01 48.67
C ILE A 116 12.75 7.71 47.34
N GLY A 117 12.77 6.96 46.24
CA GLY A 117 12.99 7.48 44.89
C GLY A 117 11.81 8.25 44.29
N GLY A 118 10.74 8.50 45.07
CA GLY A 118 9.56 9.22 44.59
C GLY A 118 8.60 8.36 43.78
N GLY A 119 8.55 7.04 44.07
CA GLY A 119 7.63 6.11 43.43
C GLY A 119 6.17 6.55 43.56
N GLN A 120 5.41 6.39 42.47
CA GLN A 120 4.04 6.89 42.37
C GLN A 120 3.01 5.76 42.53
N ARG A 121 1.88 6.04 43.16
CA ARG A 121 0.76 5.11 43.39
C ARG A 121 -0.09 4.95 42.14
N GLY A 122 -0.17 3.74 41.59
CA GLY A 122 -0.99 3.39 40.43
C GLY A 122 -0.27 2.39 39.53
N PRO A 123 -0.73 2.20 38.27
CA PRO A 123 -0.05 1.35 37.29
C PRO A 123 1.38 1.83 37.05
N GLN A 124 2.35 0.92 36.96
CA GLN A 124 3.74 1.27 36.70
C GLN A 124 4.14 0.97 35.25
N GLY A 125 5.12 1.72 34.74
CA GLY A 125 5.62 1.57 33.37
C GLY A 125 6.49 0.33 33.15
N LEU A 126 7.39 0.03 34.09
CA LEU A 126 8.33 -1.08 33.98
C LEU A 126 7.63 -2.42 34.23
N VAL A 127 7.73 -3.32 33.26
CA VAL A 127 7.22 -4.69 33.34
C VAL A 127 8.28 -5.64 33.88
N VAL A 128 7.86 -6.62 34.66
CA VAL A 128 8.75 -7.63 35.25
C VAL A 128 8.82 -8.84 34.31
N PRO A 129 10.02 -9.29 33.89
CA PRO A 129 10.17 -10.45 33.00
C PRO A 129 9.89 -11.77 33.73
N GLU A 130 9.88 -12.87 33.00
CA GLU A 130 9.76 -14.21 33.55
C GLU A 130 10.84 -14.49 34.62
N GLY A 131 10.47 -15.15 35.72
CA GLY A 131 11.37 -15.36 36.85
C GLY A 131 10.66 -15.42 38.20
N SER A 132 11.44 -15.49 39.27
CA SER A 132 10.95 -15.52 40.66
C SER A 132 11.48 -14.30 41.41
N TYR A 133 10.57 -13.47 41.90
CA TYR A 133 10.89 -12.17 42.47
C TYR A 133 10.41 -12.05 43.92
N ARG A 134 11.20 -11.34 44.73
CA ARG A 134 10.89 -11.00 46.13
C ARG A 134 10.14 -9.68 46.23
N ILE A 135 8.94 -9.61 45.66
CA ILE A 135 8.14 -8.37 45.62
C ILE A 135 7.28 -8.25 46.88
N ASN A 136 7.33 -7.09 47.53
CA ASN A 136 6.44 -6.80 48.67
C ASN A 136 4.99 -6.70 48.20
N THR A 137 4.19 -7.75 48.41
CA THR A 137 2.79 -7.81 47.96
C THR A 137 1.84 -6.89 48.74
N LEU A 138 2.31 -6.26 49.83
CA LEU A 138 1.55 -5.22 50.54
C LEU A 138 1.63 -3.88 49.81
N LEU A 139 2.78 -3.60 49.18
CA LEU A 139 2.99 -2.37 48.41
C LEU A 139 2.60 -2.55 46.94
N PHE A 140 2.93 -3.69 46.34
CA PHE A 140 2.76 -3.92 44.91
C PHE A 140 1.79 -5.05 44.62
N ARG A 141 0.86 -4.80 43.69
CA ARG A 141 0.04 -5.82 43.05
C ARG A 141 0.65 -6.18 41.71
N VAL A 142 0.92 -7.45 41.49
CA VAL A 142 1.46 -7.95 40.23
C VAL A 142 0.40 -8.79 39.53
N SER A 143 -0.03 -8.33 38.35
CA SER A 143 -0.89 -9.10 37.45
C SER A 143 -0.06 -9.73 36.34
N GLN A 144 -0.28 -11.01 36.05
CA GLN A 144 0.38 -11.71 34.96
C GLN A 144 -0.40 -11.50 33.67
N GLU A 145 0.28 -11.02 32.63
CA GLU A 145 -0.29 -10.83 31.30
C GLU A 145 0.59 -11.59 30.29
N PRO A 146 0.02 -12.15 29.22
CA PRO A 146 0.80 -12.87 28.22
C PRO A 146 1.76 -11.92 27.48
N VAL A 147 2.95 -12.42 27.14
CA VAL A 147 3.91 -11.71 26.29
C VAL A 147 3.29 -11.46 24.92
N THR A 148 3.47 -10.25 24.38
CA THR A 148 2.97 -9.92 23.04
C THR A 148 3.77 -10.71 22.00
N THR A 149 3.11 -11.63 21.30
CA THR A 149 3.73 -12.48 20.29
C THR A 149 3.21 -12.11 18.91
N ILE A 150 4.12 -11.77 18.00
CA ILE A 150 3.83 -11.47 16.60
C ILE A 150 4.41 -12.60 15.74
N GLU A 151 3.55 -13.30 15.00
CA GLU A 151 3.95 -14.42 14.17
C GLU A 151 4.76 -13.99 12.94
N LYS A 152 5.46 -14.93 12.29
CA LYS A 152 6.37 -14.69 11.16
C LYS A 152 5.74 -13.97 9.96
N ASN A 153 4.43 -14.07 9.76
CA ASN A 153 3.69 -13.44 8.65
C ASN A 153 2.85 -12.24 9.11
N GLN A 154 3.14 -11.70 10.28
CA GLN A 154 2.38 -10.62 10.88
C GLN A 154 3.28 -9.46 11.28
N ILE A 155 2.64 -8.30 11.43
CA ILE A 155 3.16 -7.10 12.08
C ILE A 155 2.26 -6.72 13.24
N GLY A 156 2.84 -6.20 14.31
CA GLY A 156 2.09 -5.59 15.40
C GLY A 156 1.80 -4.12 15.12
N ILE A 157 0.52 -3.75 15.07
CA ILE A 157 0.07 -2.36 15.02
C ILE A 157 -0.18 -1.90 16.44
N VAL A 158 0.42 -0.77 16.81
CA VAL A 158 0.42 -0.27 18.18
C VAL A 158 -0.51 0.93 18.32
N GLU A 159 -1.31 0.93 19.37
CA GLU A 159 -2.07 2.09 19.83
C GLU A 159 -1.63 2.44 21.25
N ALA A 160 -1.18 3.67 21.46
CA ALA A 160 -0.77 4.16 22.77
C ALA A 160 -1.97 4.79 23.48
N HIS A 161 -2.20 4.40 24.73
CA HIS A 161 -3.23 4.97 25.60
C HIS A 161 -2.75 6.22 26.32
N GLY A 162 -1.44 6.33 26.59
CA GLY A 162 -0.80 7.45 27.29
C GLY A 162 0.15 8.26 26.40
N GLY A 163 0.64 9.37 26.94
CA GLY A 163 1.47 10.34 26.22
C GLY A 163 0.73 11.64 25.90
N LYS A 164 1.41 12.53 25.16
CA LYS A 164 0.85 13.82 24.77
C LYS A 164 -0.34 13.62 23.82
N PRO A 165 -1.36 14.50 23.86
CA PRO A 165 -2.43 14.44 22.86
C PRO A 165 -1.86 14.64 21.46
N MET A 166 -2.32 13.82 20.50
CA MET A 166 -1.94 13.97 19.11
C MET A 166 -2.44 15.32 18.56
N PRO A 167 -1.60 16.10 17.84
CA PRO A 167 -2.03 17.34 17.23
C PRO A 167 -3.19 17.14 16.25
N ASN A 168 -4.10 18.12 16.18
CA ASN A 168 -5.21 18.10 15.24
C ASN A 168 -4.72 17.99 13.78
N GLY A 169 -5.41 17.15 12.99
CA GLY A 169 -5.12 16.95 11.56
C GLY A 169 -4.16 15.80 11.25
N ARG A 170 -3.53 15.20 12.25
CA ARG A 170 -2.80 13.93 12.14
C ARG A 170 -3.70 12.76 12.57
N VAL A 171 -3.54 11.64 11.88
CA VAL A 171 -4.22 10.35 12.13
C VAL A 171 -3.27 9.38 12.82
N LEU A 172 -1.96 9.49 12.57
CA LEU A 172 -0.92 8.66 13.19
C LEU A 172 0.05 9.47 14.05
N ALA A 173 0.32 8.91 15.23
CA ALA A 173 1.35 9.38 16.15
C ALA A 173 2.75 9.11 15.60
N ARG A 174 3.69 10.02 15.92
CA ARG A 174 5.05 10.01 15.38
C ARG A 174 5.86 8.87 15.97
N HIS A 175 6.90 8.45 15.27
CA HIS A 175 7.85 7.50 15.84
C HIS A 175 8.59 8.11 17.04
N VAL A 176 8.74 7.31 18.09
CA VAL A 176 9.58 7.59 19.25
C VAL A 176 10.39 6.34 19.56
N GLU A 177 11.71 6.49 19.63
CA GLU A 177 12.64 5.43 20.00
C GLU A 177 12.31 4.94 21.41
N SER A 178 11.92 3.66 21.52
CA SER A 178 11.39 3.06 22.75
C SER A 178 11.65 1.56 22.82
N ASN A 179 12.70 1.09 22.13
CA ASN A 179 13.03 -0.34 22.01
C ASN A 179 11.80 -1.17 21.57
N THR A 180 11.12 -0.72 20.51
CA THR A 180 9.89 -1.36 20.00
C THR A 180 8.78 -1.38 21.04
N PHE A 181 8.52 -0.24 21.69
CA PHE A 181 7.49 -0.04 22.73
C PHE A 181 7.66 -0.89 24.01
N GLN A 182 8.81 -1.55 24.21
CA GLN A 182 9.10 -2.27 25.45
C GLN A 182 9.55 -1.32 26.56
N ASP A 183 10.13 -0.18 26.21
CA ASP A 183 10.49 0.87 27.16
C ASP A 183 9.42 1.96 27.20
N ALA A 184 8.48 1.80 28.15
CA ALA A 184 7.40 2.74 28.37
C ALA A 184 7.90 4.12 28.80
N GLN A 185 8.99 4.20 29.56
CA GLN A 185 9.53 5.45 30.07
C GLN A 185 10.20 6.23 28.94
N ALA A 186 11.06 5.57 28.15
CA ALA A 186 11.68 6.19 26.97
C ALA A 186 10.63 6.70 25.97
N PHE A 187 9.52 5.98 25.79
CA PHE A 187 8.40 6.45 24.96
C PHE A 187 7.79 7.75 25.48
N LEU A 188 7.49 7.83 26.79
CA LEU A 188 6.89 9.03 27.37
C LEU A 188 7.87 10.22 27.40
N ASP A 189 9.11 9.99 27.81
CA ASP A 189 10.16 11.01 27.91
C ASP A 189 10.57 11.53 26.53
N GLY A 190 10.57 10.66 25.52
CA GLY A 190 10.75 11.01 24.10
C GLY A 190 9.59 11.82 23.52
N GLY A 191 8.55 12.09 24.31
CA GLY A 191 7.36 12.85 23.92
C GLY A 191 6.39 12.04 23.08
N GLY A 192 6.23 10.75 23.38
CA GLY A 192 5.24 9.87 22.78
C GLY A 192 3.84 10.48 22.77
N GLU A 193 3.11 10.22 21.70
CA GLU A 193 1.78 10.76 21.45
C GLU A 193 0.73 9.66 21.64
N ARG A 194 -0.40 9.98 22.25
CA ARG A 194 -1.55 9.07 22.40
C ARG A 194 -2.20 8.81 21.05
N GLY A 195 -2.64 7.56 20.83
CA GLY A 195 -3.36 7.13 19.64
C GLY A 195 -2.58 6.09 18.81
N PRO A 196 -3.03 5.80 17.58
CA PRO A 196 -2.40 4.82 16.72
C PRO A 196 -1.01 5.29 16.28
N GLN A 197 -0.01 4.42 16.39
CA GLN A 197 1.39 4.74 16.10
C GLN A 197 1.72 4.47 14.64
N ILE A 198 2.60 5.29 14.05
CA ILE A 198 3.08 5.06 12.69
C ILE A 198 3.99 3.84 12.58
N SER A 199 4.71 3.53 13.66
CA SER A 199 5.71 2.45 13.69
C SER A 199 5.06 1.10 13.97
N VAL A 200 5.63 0.06 13.37
CA VAL A 200 5.13 -1.31 13.47
C VAL A 200 6.12 -2.17 14.25
N ILE A 201 5.60 -3.19 14.90
CA ILE A 201 6.38 -4.19 15.61
C ILE A 201 6.65 -5.35 14.64
N PRO A 202 7.92 -5.73 14.40
CA PRO A 202 8.24 -6.89 13.56
C PRO A 202 7.90 -8.20 14.27
N ASN A 203 8.02 -9.34 13.58
CA ASN A 203 7.75 -10.65 14.19
C ASN A 203 8.71 -10.93 15.36
N GLY A 204 8.18 -11.51 16.45
CA GLY A 204 8.95 -11.76 17.67
C GLY A 204 8.09 -11.79 18.94
N HIS A 205 8.77 -11.87 20.09
CA HIS A 205 8.16 -11.83 21.42
C HIS A 205 8.58 -10.54 22.12
N TYR A 206 7.60 -9.76 22.57
CA TYR A 206 7.83 -8.42 23.12
C TYR A 206 7.17 -8.26 24.48
N ARG A 207 7.94 -7.73 25.44
CA ARG A 207 7.46 -7.43 26.79
C ARG A 207 6.86 -6.02 26.82
N ILE A 208 5.68 -5.88 26.22
CA ILE A 208 4.99 -4.59 26.08
C ILE A 208 3.98 -4.44 27.22
N ASN A 209 3.97 -3.27 27.85
CA ASN A 209 3.03 -2.97 28.93
C ASN A 209 1.60 -2.76 28.36
N PRO A 210 0.64 -3.66 28.63
CA PRO A 210 -0.71 -3.57 28.07
C PRO A 210 -1.53 -2.41 28.66
N ARG A 211 -1.06 -1.80 29.76
CA ARG A 211 -1.71 -0.61 30.35
C ARG A 211 -1.40 0.65 29.55
N LEU A 212 -0.23 0.72 28.92
CA LEU A 212 0.17 1.86 28.11
C LEU A 212 -0.08 1.63 26.61
N PHE A 213 0.08 0.40 26.12
CA PHE A 213 -0.02 0.09 24.70
C PHE A 213 -0.97 -1.07 24.43
N SER A 214 -1.79 -0.94 23.39
CA SER A 214 -2.53 -2.04 22.78
C SER A 214 -1.85 -2.45 21.48
N VAL A 215 -1.61 -3.75 21.30
CA VAL A 215 -0.97 -4.29 20.10
C VAL A 215 -1.92 -5.23 19.38
N LYS A 216 -2.15 -4.99 18.10
CA LYS A 216 -2.94 -5.83 17.22
C LYS A 216 -2.07 -6.44 16.13
N ALA A 217 -2.00 -7.76 16.08
CA ALA A 217 -1.33 -8.46 14.99
C ALA A 217 -2.16 -8.41 13.70
N VAL A 218 -1.53 -8.03 12.59
CA VAL A 218 -2.12 -7.98 11.26
C VAL A 218 -1.18 -8.65 10.27
N ASN A 219 -1.73 -9.33 9.26
CA ASN A 219 -0.93 -9.98 8.22
C ASN A 219 -0.12 -8.95 7.42
N VAL A 220 1.10 -9.33 7.05
CA VAL A 220 1.95 -8.57 6.13
C VAL A 220 1.33 -8.49 4.73
N VAL A 221 1.73 -7.47 3.97
CA VAL A 221 1.38 -7.37 2.56
C VAL A 221 2.30 -8.30 1.77
N ASP A 222 1.73 -9.24 1.03
CA ASP A 222 2.45 -10.14 0.14
C ASP A 222 2.00 -9.86 -1.29
N VAL A 223 2.93 -9.38 -2.13
CA VAL A 223 2.68 -9.07 -3.55
C VAL A 223 3.14 -10.28 -4.36
N PRO A 224 2.23 -10.99 -5.05
CA PRO A 224 2.59 -12.16 -5.85
C PRO A 224 3.51 -11.80 -7.03
N GLU A 225 4.16 -12.82 -7.60
CA GLU A 225 4.88 -12.67 -8.85
C GLU A 225 3.97 -12.17 -9.98
N ASN A 226 4.51 -11.33 -10.87
CA ASN A 226 3.79 -10.70 -11.98
C ASN A 226 2.66 -9.74 -11.58
N MET A 227 2.54 -9.41 -10.29
CA MET A 227 1.65 -8.38 -9.78
C MET A 227 2.45 -7.15 -9.33
N VAL A 228 1.76 -6.02 -9.21
CA VAL A 228 2.27 -4.80 -8.57
C VAL A 228 1.32 -4.33 -7.49
N GLY A 229 1.88 -3.80 -6.41
CA GLY A 229 1.12 -3.12 -5.37
C GLY A 229 1.01 -1.63 -5.67
N VAL A 230 -0.20 -1.17 -5.94
CA VAL A 230 -0.55 0.26 -5.99
C VAL A 230 -0.73 0.74 -4.56
N VAL A 231 0.04 1.74 -4.17
CA VAL A 231 0.05 2.26 -2.79
C VAL A 231 -0.77 3.54 -2.70
N THR A 232 -1.64 3.62 -1.69
CA THR A 232 -2.34 4.84 -1.28
C THR A 232 -2.00 5.13 0.17
N THR A 233 -1.36 6.27 0.42
CA THR A 233 -0.98 6.72 1.77
C THR A 233 -2.10 7.56 2.39
N ARG A 234 -2.26 7.49 3.71
CA ARG A 234 -3.24 8.31 4.46
C ARG A 234 -2.62 9.51 5.15
N GLU A 235 -1.29 9.53 5.22
CA GLU A 235 -0.51 10.56 5.91
C GLU A 235 0.53 11.17 4.97
N GLY A 236 0.88 12.42 5.25
CA GLY A 236 1.82 13.23 4.45
C GLY A 236 1.24 14.57 3.99
N ALA A 237 2.03 15.28 3.18
CA ALA A 237 1.63 16.55 2.58
C ALA A 237 0.43 16.36 1.64
N PRO A 238 -0.50 17.33 1.54
CA PRO A 238 -1.55 17.27 0.53
C PRO A 238 -0.94 17.30 -0.89
N LEU A 239 -1.60 16.63 -1.84
CA LEU A 239 -1.26 16.73 -3.26
C LEU A 239 -1.41 18.18 -3.74
N ASN A 240 -0.56 18.59 -4.69
CA ASN A 240 -0.72 19.91 -5.30
C ASN A 240 -2.00 19.95 -6.14
N THR A 241 -2.56 21.14 -6.32
CA THR A 241 -3.76 21.33 -7.14
C THR A 241 -3.51 20.82 -8.57
N GLY A 242 -4.36 19.90 -9.04
CA GLY A 242 -4.28 19.31 -10.37
C GLY A 242 -3.41 18.05 -10.48
N GLU A 243 -2.69 17.66 -9.42
CA GLU A 243 -2.03 16.37 -9.32
C GLU A 243 -3.00 15.30 -8.77
N ILE A 244 -2.92 14.08 -9.30
CA ILE A 244 -3.77 12.95 -8.89
C ILE A 244 -3.02 11.91 -8.04
N ALA A 245 -1.68 11.97 -8.03
CA ALA A 245 -0.84 11.08 -7.26
C ALA A 245 0.43 11.78 -6.77
N GLY A 246 0.96 11.31 -5.65
CA GLY A 246 2.22 11.77 -5.08
C GLY A 246 3.39 11.27 -5.92
N ARG A 247 4.36 12.17 -6.15
CA ARG A 247 5.63 11.82 -6.81
C ARG A 247 6.40 10.79 -5.99
N GLU A 248 7.29 10.06 -6.65
CA GLU A 248 8.21 9.15 -5.98
C GLU A 248 9.15 9.90 -5.01
N ILE A 249 9.32 9.33 -3.82
CA ILE A 249 10.19 9.84 -2.76
C ILE A 249 11.24 8.77 -2.46
N ALA A 250 12.47 9.17 -2.15
CA ALA A 250 13.53 8.24 -1.78
C ALA A 250 13.54 7.97 -0.26
N ASN A 251 14.29 6.95 0.17
CA ASN A 251 14.70 6.74 1.57
C ASN A 251 13.58 6.38 2.58
N HIS A 252 12.50 5.73 2.15
CA HIS A 252 11.42 5.25 3.05
C HIS A 252 11.17 3.74 3.00
N ASN A 253 12.12 2.98 2.42
CA ASN A 253 12.09 1.52 2.34
C ASN A 253 10.77 0.95 1.79
N MET A 254 10.29 1.46 0.64
CA MET A 254 9.05 1.02 0.00
C MET A 254 7.84 1.08 0.95
N PHE A 255 7.68 2.21 1.63
CA PHE A 255 6.58 2.57 2.54
C PHE A 255 6.56 1.80 3.87
N GLN A 256 7.56 0.94 4.13
CA GLN A 256 7.68 0.22 5.40
C GLN A 256 8.10 1.14 6.54
N ASN A 257 8.83 2.23 6.25
CA ASN A 257 9.13 3.27 7.23
C ASN A 257 8.28 4.52 6.95
N GLY A 258 7.09 4.55 7.54
CA GLY A 258 6.15 5.67 7.38
C GLY A 258 6.71 7.00 7.90
N GLN A 259 7.50 7.00 8.99
CA GLN A 259 8.09 8.22 9.52
C GLN A 259 9.11 8.81 8.55
N ALA A 260 9.98 7.97 7.97
CA ALA A 260 10.94 8.39 6.97
C ALA A 260 10.24 8.94 5.71
N PHE A 261 9.12 8.33 5.29
CA PHE A 261 8.31 8.83 4.18
C PHE A 261 7.78 10.25 4.46
N ILE A 262 7.19 10.48 5.63
CA ILE A 262 6.66 11.80 6.01
C ILE A 262 7.79 12.82 6.11
N ASN A 263 8.90 12.47 6.76
CA ASN A 263 10.06 13.35 6.92
C ASN A 263 10.69 13.75 5.58
N ALA A 264 10.65 12.87 4.59
CA ALA A 264 11.13 13.12 3.24
C ALA A 264 10.15 13.95 2.39
N GLY A 265 9.05 14.43 2.96
CA GLY A 265 8.04 15.24 2.25
C GLY A 265 7.05 14.41 1.44
N GLY A 266 6.81 13.15 1.84
CA GLY A 266 5.84 12.28 1.21
C GLY A 266 4.42 12.85 1.22
N TYR A 267 3.66 12.49 0.19
CA TYR A 267 2.30 12.99 -0.03
C TYR A 267 1.26 12.01 0.51
N LYS A 268 0.12 12.51 0.98
CA LYS A 268 -1.07 11.70 1.25
C LYS A 268 -1.90 11.50 -0.02
N GLY A 269 -2.45 10.31 -0.21
CA GLY A 269 -3.24 9.92 -1.38
C GLY A 269 -2.57 8.84 -2.21
N LEU A 270 -3.04 8.65 -3.45
CA LEU A 270 -2.48 7.71 -4.41
C LEU A 270 -0.99 8.04 -4.66
N GLN A 271 -0.13 7.03 -4.76
CA GLN A 271 1.29 7.20 -5.05
C GLN A 271 1.61 6.76 -6.48
N GLU A 272 2.48 7.49 -7.17
CA GLU A 272 3.00 7.09 -8.48
C GLU A 272 3.87 5.83 -8.37
N GLN A 273 4.69 5.76 -7.31
CA GLN A 273 5.57 4.62 -7.03
C GLN A 273 4.74 3.37 -6.71
N VAL A 274 5.04 2.28 -7.41
CA VAL A 274 4.48 0.94 -7.14
C VAL A 274 5.48 0.09 -6.37
N ILE A 275 4.98 -0.89 -5.63
CA ILE A 275 5.81 -1.94 -5.03
C ILE A 275 5.76 -3.21 -5.89
N LEU A 276 6.90 -3.89 -6.00
CA LEU A 276 7.06 -5.11 -6.81
C LEU A 276 6.73 -6.36 -5.98
N ALA A 277 6.78 -7.53 -6.61
CA ALA A 277 6.61 -8.82 -5.94
C ALA A 277 7.54 -8.95 -4.71
N GLY A 278 6.98 -9.42 -3.60
CA GLY A 278 7.68 -9.54 -2.33
C GLY A 278 6.79 -9.27 -1.13
N ARG A 279 7.40 -9.43 0.05
CA ARG A 279 6.73 -9.26 1.34
C ARG A 279 7.11 -7.93 1.97
N TYR A 280 6.10 -7.16 2.37
CA TYR A 280 6.27 -5.82 2.91
C TYR A 280 5.56 -5.66 4.26
N PHE A 281 6.29 -5.10 5.21
CA PHE A 281 5.83 -4.81 6.57
C PHE A 281 5.22 -3.39 6.63
N ILE A 282 4.14 -3.16 5.89
CA ILE A 282 3.49 -1.84 5.77
C ILE A 282 2.39 -1.71 6.81
N ASN A 283 2.41 -0.62 7.58
CA ASN A 283 1.33 -0.28 8.51
C ASN A 283 0.03 -0.01 7.73
N PRO A 284 -1.03 -0.82 7.90
CA PRO A 284 -2.27 -0.67 7.14
C PRO A 284 -3.05 0.58 7.51
N LEU A 285 -2.74 1.24 8.63
CA LEU A 285 -3.29 2.56 8.97
C LEU A 285 -2.57 3.67 8.20
N PHE A 286 -1.28 3.50 7.91
CA PHE A 286 -0.47 4.45 7.16
C PHE A 286 -0.72 4.38 5.66
N ALA A 287 -0.70 3.18 5.08
CA ALA A 287 -0.89 2.99 3.65
C ALA A 287 -1.68 1.72 3.32
N THR A 288 -2.50 1.78 2.28
CA THR A 288 -3.17 0.62 1.68
C THR A 288 -2.49 0.22 0.40
N VAL A 289 -2.38 -1.08 0.18
CA VAL A 289 -1.83 -1.66 -1.04
C VAL A 289 -2.93 -2.41 -1.78
N GLU A 290 -3.20 -2.00 -3.01
CA GLU A 290 -4.06 -2.71 -3.94
C GLU A 290 -3.19 -3.50 -4.92
N ILE A 291 -3.41 -4.81 -5.01
CA ILE A 291 -2.62 -5.69 -5.86
C ILE A 291 -3.29 -5.78 -7.24
N VAL A 292 -2.56 -5.37 -8.28
CA VAL A 292 -3.03 -5.37 -9.67
C VAL A 292 -2.04 -6.08 -10.57
N GLU A 293 -2.51 -6.59 -11.71
CA GLU A 293 -1.64 -7.25 -12.69
C GLU A 293 -0.64 -6.28 -13.32
N MET A 294 0.58 -6.75 -13.58
CA MET A 294 1.55 -5.99 -14.35
C MET A 294 1.04 -5.69 -15.76
N THR A 295 1.32 -4.48 -16.25
CA THR A 295 0.98 -4.11 -17.63
C THR A 295 1.81 -4.96 -18.59
N LYS A 296 1.13 -5.71 -19.46
CA LYS A 296 1.77 -6.56 -20.47
C LYS A 296 1.67 -5.90 -21.84
N VAL A 297 2.82 -5.74 -22.49
CA VAL A 297 2.91 -5.39 -23.91
C VAL A 297 3.15 -6.69 -24.69
N PRO A 298 2.19 -7.14 -25.52
CA PRO A 298 2.36 -8.38 -26.28
C PRO A 298 3.48 -8.26 -27.33
N ILE A 299 3.94 -9.42 -27.82
CA ILE A 299 4.86 -9.47 -28.96
C ILE A 299 4.18 -8.82 -30.17
N ALA A 300 5.00 -8.20 -31.05
CA ALA A 300 4.55 -7.46 -32.22
C ALA A 300 3.60 -6.29 -31.91
N ASN A 301 3.69 -5.74 -30.69
CA ASN A 301 3.03 -4.51 -30.28
C ASN A 301 4.05 -3.55 -29.67
N ALA A 302 3.78 -2.25 -29.80
CA ALA A 302 4.47 -1.18 -29.09
C ALA A 302 3.53 -0.64 -28.01
N GLY A 303 4.00 -0.59 -26.76
CA GLY A 303 3.20 -0.06 -25.64
C GLY A 303 3.37 1.44 -25.53
N VAL A 304 2.41 2.22 -26.03
CA VAL A 304 2.44 3.68 -25.90
C VAL A 304 1.89 4.08 -24.54
N VAL A 305 2.70 4.79 -23.76
CA VAL A 305 2.33 5.23 -22.41
C VAL A 305 1.75 6.63 -22.44
N ILE A 306 0.59 6.78 -21.81
CA ILE A 306 -0.11 8.04 -21.57
C ILE A 306 -0.02 8.31 -20.06
N ALA A 307 0.85 9.24 -19.65
CA ALA A 307 1.04 9.61 -18.26
C ALA A 307 0.08 10.75 -17.87
N TYR A 308 -0.67 10.57 -16.79
CA TYR A 308 -1.54 11.59 -16.21
C TYR A 308 -0.85 12.39 -15.10
N VAL A 309 0.34 11.97 -14.71
CA VAL A 309 1.19 12.53 -13.64
C VAL A 309 2.54 12.97 -14.21
N GLY A 310 3.31 13.71 -13.40
CA GLY A 310 4.61 14.27 -13.78
C GLY A 310 4.55 15.78 -14.08
N ALA A 311 5.72 16.38 -14.29
CA ALA A 311 5.82 17.79 -14.68
C ALA A 311 5.06 18.03 -16.00
N GLU A 312 4.49 19.24 -16.16
CA GLU A 312 3.91 19.63 -17.45
C GLU A 312 4.97 19.48 -18.54
N GLY A 313 4.71 18.60 -19.49
CA GLY A 313 5.67 18.27 -20.53
C GLY A 313 5.91 19.43 -21.47
N GLN A 314 7.17 19.72 -21.76
CA GLN A 314 7.55 20.53 -22.90
C GLN A 314 7.46 19.66 -24.15
N ASP A 315 6.73 20.13 -25.15
CA ASP A 315 6.57 19.41 -26.41
C ASP A 315 7.94 19.20 -27.08
N VAL A 316 8.30 17.93 -27.30
CA VAL A 316 9.57 17.55 -27.94
C VAL A 316 9.42 17.27 -29.44
N THR A 317 8.22 17.40 -30.01
CA THR A 317 7.97 17.09 -31.42
C THR A 317 8.41 18.16 -32.42
N GLY A 318 8.71 19.37 -31.95
CA GLY A 318 9.07 20.51 -32.79
C GLY A 318 7.90 21.02 -33.63
N ASP A 319 8.12 22.08 -34.41
CA ASP A 319 7.06 22.83 -35.15
C ASP A 319 6.27 22.00 -36.20
N ASN A 320 6.73 20.79 -36.52
CA ASN A 320 6.16 19.93 -37.57
C ASN A 320 4.97 19.07 -37.11
N PHE A 321 4.69 18.97 -35.80
CA PHE A 321 3.58 18.18 -35.28
C PHE A 321 2.65 19.04 -34.43
N LYS A 322 1.47 19.36 -34.95
CA LYS A 322 0.50 20.26 -34.29
C LYS A 322 -0.63 19.54 -33.54
N HIS A 323 -0.54 18.21 -33.40
CA HIS A 323 -1.68 17.37 -33.01
C HIS A 323 -1.46 16.64 -31.68
N GLY A 324 -0.95 17.35 -30.69
CA GLY A 324 -0.69 16.85 -29.33
C GLY A 324 0.79 16.94 -28.97
N ASN A 325 1.10 17.03 -27.68
CA ASN A 325 2.48 17.14 -27.22
C ASN A 325 3.00 15.74 -26.90
N LEU A 326 4.06 15.29 -27.58
CA LEU A 326 4.83 14.15 -27.09
C LEU A 326 5.81 14.65 -26.04
N VAL A 327 6.01 13.84 -25.02
CA VAL A 327 6.80 14.21 -23.85
C VAL A 327 7.83 13.14 -23.54
N LYS A 328 8.84 13.49 -22.74
CA LYS A 328 9.82 12.52 -22.27
C LYS A 328 9.22 11.65 -21.15
N LYS A 329 9.84 10.50 -20.91
CA LYS A 329 9.49 9.65 -19.77
C LYS A 329 9.50 10.44 -18.46
N GLY A 330 8.45 10.29 -17.65
CA GLY A 330 8.26 11.00 -16.38
C GLY A 330 7.61 12.38 -16.49
N GLN A 331 7.24 12.82 -17.69
CA GLN A 331 6.41 14.01 -17.90
C GLN A 331 4.97 13.62 -18.20
N LYS A 332 4.04 14.52 -17.86
CA LYS A 332 2.61 14.35 -18.13
C LYS A 332 2.34 14.48 -19.62
N GLY A 333 1.70 13.47 -20.22
CA GLY A 333 1.41 13.41 -21.66
C GLY A 333 1.72 12.04 -22.28
N VAL A 334 1.72 11.98 -23.62
CA VAL A 334 2.06 10.77 -24.37
C VAL A 334 3.57 10.66 -24.51
N TRP A 335 4.17 9.57 -24.04
CA TRP A 335 5.62 9.39 -24.12
C TRP A 335 6.09 9.18 -25.56
N VAL A 336 7.16 9.88 -25.94
CA VAL A 336 7.79 9.75 -27.27
C VAL A 336 8.45 8.38 -27.48
N GLU A 337 8.92 7.75 -26.41
CA GLU A 337 9.51 6.41 -26.45
C GLU A 337 8.47 5.37 -26.01
N PRO A 338 8.01 4.48 -26.92
CA PRO A 338 7.09 3.42 -26.58
C PRO A 338 7.84 2.26 -25.90
N LEU A 339 7.13 1.53 -25.04
CA LEU A 339 7.61 0.32 -24.39
C LEU A 339 7.75 -0.83 -25.40
N ASP A 340 8.81 -1.62 -25.24
CA ASP A 340 9.03 -2.87 -25.96
C ASP A 340 8.10 -3.99 -25.47
N PRO A 341 7.93 -5.09 -26.23
CA PRO A 341 7.22 -6.26 -25.73
C PRO A 341 7.79 -6.77 -24.39
N GLY A 342 6.94 -6.93 -23.39
CA GLY A 342 7.39 -7.26 -22.03
C GLY A 342 6.32 -7.05 -20.96
N LYS A 343 6.72 -7.20 -19.69
CA LYS A 343 5.89 -6.86 -18.53
C LYS A 343 6.48 -5.65 -17.82
N TYR A 344 5.64 -4.70 -17.45
CA TYR A 344 6.05 -3.45 -16.86
C TYR A 344 5.29 -3.17 -15.55
N PRO A 345 6.01 -2.75 -14.49
CA PRO A 345 5.40 -2.38 -13.24
C PRO A 345 4.91 -0.93 -13.31
N ILE A 346 3.75 -0.72 -13.92
CA ILE A 346 3.16 0.60 -14.13
C ILE A 346 1.88 0.70 -13.31
N ASN A 347 1.71 1.81 -12.59
CA ASN A 347 0.48 2.08 -11.86
C ASN A 347 -0.66 2.44 -12.85
N PRO A 348 -1.70 1.61 -12.98
CA PRO A 348 -2.78 1.81 -13.96
C PRO A 348 -3.66 3.04 -13.69
N TYR A 349 -3.62 3.60 -12.48
CA TYR A 349 -4.36 4.81 -12.12
C TYR A 349 -3.63 6.10 -12.48
N THR A 350 -2.31 6.03 -12.70
CA THR A 350 -1.48 7.20 -13.06
C THR A 350 -1.03 7.18 -14.51
N HIS A 351 -0.98 6.00 -15.11
CA HIS A 351 -0.51 5.78 -16.47
C HIS A 351 -1.44 4.80 -17.18
N LYS A 352 -1.78 5.12 -18.43
CA LYS A 352 -2.51 4.22 -19.34
C LYS A 352 -1.57 3.75 -20.44
N VAL A 353 -1.55 2.45 -20.72
CA VAL A 353 -0.73 1.88 -21.80
C VAL A 353 -1.62 1.38 -22.92
N GLU A 354 -1.49 1.99 -24.09
CA GLU A 354 -2.17 1.57 -25.32
C GLU A 354 -1.24 0.68 -26.14
N CYS A 355 -1.67 -0.56 -26.42
CA CYS A 355 -0.90 -1.48 -27.24
C CYS A 355 -1.21 -1.23 -28.72
N VAL A 356 -0.19 -0.76 -29.46
CA VAL A 356 -0.30 -0.52 -30.90
C VAL A 356 0.33 -1.68 -31.66
N PRO A 357 -0.42 -2.40 -32.52
CA PRO A 357 0.15 -3.45 -33.35
C PRO A 357 1.23 -2.91 -34.29
N THR A 358 2.42 -3.48 -34.22
CA THR A 358 3.53 -3.18 -35.13
C THR A 358 3.65 -4.22 -36.24
N ALA A 359 2.93 -5.34 -36.15
CA ALA A 359 2.76 -6.25 -37.29
C ALA A 359 1.83 -5.64 -38.35
N ASN A 360 1.79 -6.26 -39.52
CA ASN A 360 0.82 -5.91 -40.54
C ASN A 360 -0.60 -6.21 -40.03
N VAL A 361 -1.48 -5.23 -40.11
CA VAL A 361 -2.90 -5.32 -39.75
C VAL A 361 -3.71 -5.32 -41.02
N VAL A 362 -4.62 -6.27 -41.17
CA VAL A 362 -5.52 -6.37 -42.33
C VAL A 362 -6.90 -5.84 -41.91
N LEU A 363 -7.39 -4.81 -42.58
CA LEU A 363 -8.69 -4.22 -42.32
C LEU A 363 -9.63 -4.55 -43.47
N ASN A 364 -10.77 -5.16 -43.19
CA ASN A 364 -11.74 -5.57 -44.21
C ASN A 364 -12.99 -4.68 -44.18
N TRP A 365 -13.23 -3.94 -45.26
CA TRP A 365 -14.52 -3.27 -45.54
C TRP A 365 -15.47 -4.28 -46.18
N ALA A 366 -15.89 -5.27 -45.39
CA ALA A 366 -16.78 -6.32 -45.83
C ALA A 366 -17.76 -6.69 -44.71
N THR A 367 -19.06 -6.52 -44.98
CA THR A 367 -20.12 -6.79 -44.00
C THR A 367 -20.08 -8.25 -43.55
N GLY A 368 -19.86 -8.48 -42.25
CA GLY A 368 -19.85 -9.82 -41.65
C GLY A 368 -18.48 -10.54 -41.67
N LYS A 369 -17.40 -9.87 -42.11
CA LYS A 369 -16.01 -10.35 -41.94
C LYS A 369 -15.31 -9.51 -40.86
N THR A 370 -14.66 -10.15 -39.90
CA THR A 370 -13.92 -9.46 -38.82
C THR A 370 -12.69 -10.28 -38.46
N GLU A 371 -11.54 -9.62 -38.41
CA GLU A 371 -10.26 -10.24 -38.03
C GLU A 371 -10.09 -10.32 -36.51
N ALA A 372 -9.10 -11.11 -36.06
CA ALA A 372 -8.84 -11.35 -34.63
C ALA A 372 -8.58 -10.07 -33.80
N HIS A 373 -8.13 -8.98 -34.44
CA HIS A 373 -7.89 -7.69 -33.76
C HIS A 373 -9.16 -6.84 -33.58
N ASN A 374 -10.31 -7.21 -34.17
CA ASN A 374 -11.61 -6.52 -34.05
C ASN A 374 -11.64 -5.03 -34.47
N LEU A 375 -10.62 -4.55 -35.16
CA LEU A 375 -10.54 -3.15 -35.63
C LEU A 375 -11.47 -2.90 -36.83
N ASP A 376 -11.80 -3.96 -37.56
CA ASP A 376 -12.68 -3.97 -38.72
C ASP A 376 -14.14 -4.34 -38.39
N LYS A 377 -14.46 -4.56 -37.11
CA LYS A 377 -15.80 -5.01 -36.66
C LYS A 377 -16.94 -4.11 -37.10
N ASN A 378 -16.68 -2.80 -37.22
CA ASN A 378 -17.68 -1.81 -37.62
C ASN A 378 -17.56 -1.41 -39.09
N LEU A 379 -16.61 -1.97 -39.84
CA LEU A 379 -16.43 -1.68 -41.24
C LEU A 379 -17.43 -2.49 -42.06
N SER A 380 -18.08 -1.82 -43.00
CA SER A 380 -19.08 -2.43 -43.89
C SER A 380 -18.64 -2.36 -45.35
N THR A 381 -19.27 -3.20 -46.17
CA THR A 381 -19.12 -3.16 -47.63
C THR A 381 -19.32 -1.74 -48.16
N ILE A 382 -18.46 -1.30 -49.07
CA ILE A 382 -18.54 0.04 -49.64
C ILE A 382 -19.56 0.02 -50.77
N THR A 383 -20.71 0.67 -50.59
CA THR A 383 -21.66 0.90 -51.68
C THR A 383 -21.21 2.10 -52.50
N VAL A 384 -21.05 1.89 -53.81
CA VAL A 384 -20.61 2.91 -54.77
C VAL A 384 -21.61 3.05 -55.91
N ARG A 385 -21.54 4.18 -56.63
CA ARG A 385 -22.37 4.46 -57.83
C ARG A 385 -21.47 4.79 -59.01
N SER A 386 -21.69 4.13 -60.14
CA SER A 386 -20.96 4.34 -61.39
C SER A 386 -21.51 5.50 -62.24
N SER A 387 -20.77 5.90 -63.27
CA SER A 387 -21.17 6.96 -64.22
C SER A 387 -22.44 6.63 -65.02
N ASP A 388 -22.63 5.36 -65.37
CA ASP A 388 -23.83 4.80 -66.02
C ASP A 388 -25.02 4.65 -65.05
N GLY A 389 -24.87 5.08 -63.79
CA GLY A 389 -25.93 5.26 -62.82
C GLY A 389 -26.27 4.05 -61.97
N PHE A 390 -25.60 2.91 -62.18
CA PHE A 390 -25.78 1.69 -61.39
C PHE A 390 -25.10 1.78 -60.02
N THR A 391 -25.68 1.10 -59.03
CA THR A 391 -25.11 0.97 -57.68
C THR A 391 -24.64 -0.46 -57.45
N PHE A 392 -23.44 -0.62 -56.89
CA PHE A 392 -22.88 -1.94 -56.57
C PHE A 392 -22.07 -1.91 -55.27
N ASN A 393 -21.90 -3.08 -54.66
CA ASN A 393 -21.13 -3.24 -53.42
C ASN A 393 -19.71 -3.72 -53.73
N LEU A 394 -18.76 -3.16 -52.99
CA LEU A 394 -17.34 -3.43 -53.11
C LEU A 394 -16.78 -3.86 -51.75
N ASP A 395 -16.22 -5.07 -51.71
CA ASP A 395 -15.35 -5.49 -50.61
C ASP A 395 -13.94 -4.94 -50.84
N VAL A 396 -13.31 -4.40 -49.80
CA VAL A 396 -11.93 -3.92 -49.87
C VAL A 396 -11.18 -4.40 -48.64
N SER A 397 -9.95 -4.87 -48.83
CA SER A 397 -9.02 -5.17 -47.75
C SER A 397 -7.84 -4.20 -47.80
N GLN A 398 -7.58 -3.49 -46.72
CA GLN A 398 -6.41 -2.64 -46.57
C GLN A 398 -5.42 -3.28 -45.61
N ILE A 399 -4.18 -3.47 -46.05
CA ILE A 399 -3.08 -3.89 -45.19
C ILE A 399 -2.31 -2.64 -44.77
N ILE A 400 -2.22 -2.41 -43.46
CA ILE A 400 -1.46 -1.30 -42.86
C ILE A 400 -0.36 -1.81 -41.95
N HIS A 401 0.65 -0.98 -41.76
CA HIS A 401 1.72 -1.17 -40.79
C HIS A 401 1.94 0.14 -40.04
N ILE A 402 2.03 0.08 -38.72
CA ILE A 402 2.37 1.24 -37.89
C ILE A 402 3.80 1.03 -37.37
N PRO A 403 4.78 1.82 -37.84
CA PRO A 403 6.14 1.73 -37.33
C PRO A 403 6.18 2.01 -35.83
N ARG A 404 7.01 1.27 -35.08
CA ARG A 404 7.15 1.47 -33.63
C ARG A 404 7.47 2.92 -33.26
N THR A 405 8.37 3.56 -34.00
CA THR A 405 8.80 4.95 -33.77
C THR A 405 7.69 5.98 -33.97
N ASP A 406 6.64 5.62 -34.71
CA ASP A 406 5.52 6.49 -35.03
C ASP A 406 4.26 6.15 -34.24
N ALA A 407 4.20 4.99 -33.57
CA ALA A 407 3.06 4.60 -32.74
C ALA A 407 2.64 5.67 -31.71
N PRO A 408 3.57 6.35 -31.00
CA PRO A 408 3.21 7.45 -30.10
C PRO A 408 2.50 8.61 -30.78
N LYS A 409 2.90 8.95 -32.03
CA LYS A 409 2.28 10.04 -32.81
C LYS A 409 0.84 9.69 -33.18
N VAL A 410 0.60 8.43 -33.55
CA VAL A 410 -0.75 7.92 -33.86
C VAL A 410 -1.64 8.03 -32.62
N ILE A 411 -1.14 7.58 -31.46
CA ILE A 411 -1.90 7.64 -30.20
C ILE A 411 -2.12 9.08 -29.72
N ALA A 412 -1.14 9.96 -29.87
CA ALA A 412 -1.32 11.39 -29.53
C ALA A 412 -2.43 12.05 -30.36
N ARG A 413 -2.58 11.65 -31.64
CA ARG A 413 -3.62 12.19 -32.54
C ARG A 413 -5.01 11.63 -32.28
N PHE A 414 -5.10 10.31 -32.12
CA PHE A 414 -6.38 9.60 -32.16
C PHE A 414 -6.80 9.00 -30.81
N GLY A 415 -5.90 8.98 -29.83
CA GLY A 415 -6.09 8.35 -28.52
C GLY A 415 -5.96 6.81 -28.54
N ASN A 416 -6.46 6.14 -29.58
CA ASN A 416 -6.33 4.69 -29.79
C ASN A 416 -6.37 4.33 -31.29
N VAL A 417 -6.03 3.08 -31.62
CA VAL A 417 -5.99 2.59 -33.02
C VAL A 417 -7.38 2.48 -33.65
N ALA A 418 -8.42 2.19 -32.88
CA ALA A 418 -9.80 2.10 -33.39
C ALA A 418 -10.30 3.46 -33.92
N ASN A 419 -9.90 4.56 -33.27
CA ASN A 419 -10.20 5.91 -33.71
C ASN A 419 -9.44 6.26 -35.00
N LEU A 420 -8.18 5.82 -35.16
CA LEU A 420 -7.48 5.94 -36.45
C LEU A 420 -8.26 5.25 -37.58
N VAL A 421 -8.80 4.05 -37.31
CA VAL A 421 -9.57 3.30 -38.31
C VAL A 421 -10.86 4.03 -38.70
N THR A 422 -11.65 4.42 -37.72
CA THR A 422 -12.99 5.01 -37.95
C THR A 422 -12.92 6.47 -38.42
N GLN A 423 -11.94 7.26 -37.98
CA GLN A 423 -11.88 8.70 -38.30
C GLN A 423 -11.04 9.01 -39.55
N VAL A 424 -10.10 8.13 -39.92
CA VAL A 424 -9.20 8.37 -41.05
C VAL A 424 -9.29 7.30 -42.11
N LEU A 425 -9.01 6.04 -41.77
CA LEU A 425 -8.92 4.97 -42.77
C LEU A 425 -10.27 4.76 -43.48
N GLU A 426 -11.36 4.65 -42.72
CA GLU A 426 -12.69 4.42 -43.26
C GLU A 426 -13.17 5.54 -44.20
N PRO A 427 -13.15 6.83 -43.83
CA PRO A 427 -13.49 7.91 -44.76
C PRO A 427 -12.56 7.98 -45.96
N THR A 428 -11.25 7.79 -45.77
CA THR A 428 -10.26 7.93 -46.85
C THR A 428 -10.45 6.85 -47.92
N ILE A 429 -10.58 5.59 -47.50
CA ILE A 429 -10.77 4.46 -48.40
C ILE A 429 -12.15 4.52 -49.05
N GLY A 430 -13.19 4.78 -48.25
CA GLY A 430 -14.56 4.94 -48.76
C GLY A 430 -14.69 6.02 -49.82
N ASN A 431 -14.10 7.20 -49.58
CA ASN A 431 -14.13 8.32 -50.54
C ASN A 431 -13.33 8.01 -51.81
N TYR A 432 -12.17 7.35 -51.69
CA TYR A 432 -11.39 6.96 -52.86
C TYR A 432 -12.20 6.08 -53.81
N PHE A 433 -12.83 5.01 -53.29
CA PHE A 433 -13.59 4.08 -54.14
C PHE A 433 -14.90 4.68 -54.65
N ARG A 434 -15.60 5.52 -53.86
CA ARG A 434 -16.80 6.24 -54.33
C ARG A 434 -16.48 7.19 -55.48
N ASN A 435 -15.42 7.98 -55.36
CA ASN A 435 -15.01 8.94 -56.40
C ASN A 435 -14.51 8.22 -57.66
N THR A 436 -13.74 7.13 -57.48
CA THR A 436 -13.25 6.33 -58.61
C THR A 436 -14.38 5.65 -59.36
N ALA A 437 -15.39 5.14 -58.65
CA ALA A 437 -16.57 4.54 -59.28
C ALA A 437 -17.39 5.57 -60.07
N GLN A 438 -17.60 6.77 -59.54
CA GLN A 438 -18.36 7.84 -60.22
C GLN A 438 -17.77 8.24 -61.58
N GLY A 439 -16.46 8.05 -61.79
CA GLY A 439 -15.77 8.38 -63.02
C GLY A 439 -15.69 7.25 -64.05
N SER A 440 -16.25 6.06 -63.78
CA SER A 440 -16.17 4.93 -64.72
C SER A 440 -17.43 4.06 -64.74
N ASP A 441 -17.75 3.50 -65.91
CA ASP A 441 -18.87 2.57 -66.08
C ASP A 441 -18.63 1.26 -65.33
N VAL A 442 -19.68 0.53 -64.92
CA VAL A 442 -19.53 -0.68 -64.08
C VAL A 442 -18.67 -1.76 -64.76
N ILE A 443 -18.85 -1.95 -66.08
CA ILE A 443 -18.13 -2.98 -66.84
C ILE A 443 -16.64 -2.65 -66.90
N ASP A 444 -16.33 -1.38 -67.16
CA ASP A 444 -14.95 -0.90 -67.13
C ASP A 444 -14.39 -0.96 -65.70
N PHE A 445 -15.26 -0.80 -64.69
CA PHE A 445 -14.96 -1.05 -63.28
C PHE A 445 -14.44 -2.47 -63.04
N LEU A 446 -15.16 -3.45 -63.57
CA LEU A 446 -14.82 -4.87 -63.43
C LEU A 446 -13.58 -5.26 -64.24
N LYS A 447 -13.46 -4.82 -65.50
CA LYS A 447 -12.35 -5.18 -66.39
C LYS A 447 -11.01 -4.57 -65.95
N GLY A 448 -11.04 -3.32 -65.45
CA GLY A 448 -9.86 -2.57 -65.03
C GLY A 448 -9.41 -2.83 -63.58
N ARG A 449 -9.87 -3.91 -62.93
CA ARG A 449 -9.63 -4.16 -61.49
C ARG A 449 -8.16 -4.08 -61.08
N ALA A 450 -7.28 -4.75 -61.82
CA ALA A 450 -5.84 -4.80 -61.48
C ALA A 450 -5.21 -3.40 -61.49
N GLN A 451 -5.55 -2.58 -62.50
CA GLN A 451 -5.07 -1.20 -62.58
C GLN A 451 -5.62 -0.36 -61.43
N ARG A 452 -6.93 -0.44 -61.15
CA ARG A 452 -7.54 0.31 -60.04
C ARG A 452 -6.97 -0.05 -58.68
N GLN A 453 -6.64 -1.32 -58.47
CA GLN A 453 -6.01 -1.76 -57.24
C GLN A 453 -4.62 -1.14 -57.08
N ALA A 454 -3.82 -1.09 -58.15
CA ALA A 454 -2.52 -0.42 -58.14
C ALA A 454 -2.64 1.09 -57.89
N ASP A 455 -3.61 1.75 -58.52
CA ASP A 455 -3.88 3.17 -58.32
C ASP A 455 -4.35 3.44 -56.87
N ALA A 456 -5.23 2.59 -56.34
CA ALA A 456 -5.72 2.66 -54.97
C ALA A 456 -4.58 2.54 -53.97
N LYS A 457 -3.71 1.56 -54.16
CA LYS A 457 -2.52 1.35 -53.34
C LYS A 457 -1.67 2.62 -53.27
N ASN A 458 -1.36 3.23 -54.41
CA ASN A 458 -0.52 4.42 -54.44
C ASN A 458 -1.20 5.64 -53.78
N ARG A 459 -2.47 5.89 -54.10
CA ARG A 459 -3.19 7.06 -53.61
C ARG A 459 -3.51 6.98 -52.12
N ILE A 460 -3.91 5.80 -51.63
CA ILE A 460 -4.16 5.56 -50.21
C ILE A 460 -2.83 5.60 -49.43
N ALA A 461 -1.74 5.05 -49.99
CA ALA A 461 -0.42 5.14 -49.35
C ALA A 461 0.07 6.58 -49.20
N GLU A 462 -0.19 7.45 -50.17
CA GLU A 462 0.13 8.87 -50.08
C GLU A 462 -0.68 9.55 -48.96
N ALA A 463 -2.00 9.33 -48.91
CA ALA A 463 -2.87 9.91 -47.89
C ALA A 463 -2.51 9.44 -46.47
N LEU A 464 -2.18 8.16 -46.29
CA LEU A 464 -1.90 7.61 -44.95
C LEU A 464 -0.53 8.02 -44.39
N ARG A 465 0.42 8.43 -45.22
CA ARG A 465 1.72 8.94 -44.76
C ARG A 465 1.58 10.18 -43.88
N GLU A 466 0.63 11.06 -44.18
CA GLU A 466 0.36 12.26 -43.36
C GLU A 466 -0.03 11.89 -41.93
N TYR A 467 -0.61 10.70 -41.74
CA TYR A 467 -1.07 10.16 -40.46
C TYR A 467 -0.04 9.27 -39.76
N ASN A 468 1.19 9.19 -40.29
CA ASN A 468 2.25 8.30 -39.79
C ASN A 468 1.86 6.81 -39.82
N VAL A 469 1.05 6.42 -40.81
CA VAL A 469 0.62 5.04 -41.06
C VAL A 469 1.15 4.60 -42.42
N VAL A 470 1.76 3.43 -42.48
CA VAL A 470 2.28 2.86 -43.74
C VAL A 470 1.20 1.97 -44.35
N ALA A 471 0.75 2.30 -45.57
CA ALA A 471 -0.08 1.41 -46.37
C ALA A 471 0.81 0.40 -47.08
N VAL A 472 0.67 -0.89 -46.75
CA VAL A 472 1.45 -1.96 -47.36
C VAL A 472 0.80 -2.41 -48.67
N ASP A 473 -0.51 -2.64 -48.64
CA ASP A 473 -1.27 -3.03 -49.82
C ASP A 473 -2.75 -2.70 -49.71
N THR A 474 -3.39 -2.49 -50.85
CA THR A 474 -4.85 -2.33 -50.96
C THR A 474 -5.33 -3.41 -51.91
N LEU A 475 -6.24 -4.26 -51.46
CA LEU A 475 -6.80 -5.34 -52.24
C LEU A 475 -8.28 -5.07 -52.45
N ILE A 476 -8.72 -5.16 -53.70
CA ILE A 476 -10.15 -5.20 -54.01
C ILE A 476 -10.58 -6.66 -53.81
N GLY A 477 -11.70 -6.88 -53.12
CA GLY A 477 -12.31 -8.17 -52.85
C GLY A 477 -13.48 -8.46 -53.80
N ASP A 478 -14.54 -9.08 -53.33
CA ASP A 478 -15.71 -9.35 -54.18
C ASP A 478 -16.38 -8.06 -54.66
N ILE A 479 -16.81 -8.08 -55.92
CA ILE A 479 -17.63 -7.03 -56.52
C ILE A 479 -18.96 -7.69 -56.86
N SER A 480 -20.04 -7.21 -56.25
CA SER A 480 -21.39 -7.70 -56.52
C SER A 480 -22.11 -6.70 -57.43
N PRO A 481 -22.08 -6.88 -58.75
CA PRO A 481 -22.82 -6.04 -59.68
C PRO A 481 -24.33 -6.27 -59.53
N PRO A 482 -25.17 -5.28 -59.82
CA PRO A 482 -26.62 -5.42 -59.71
C PRO A 482 -27.17 -6.37 -60.79
N ASP A 483 -28.19 -7.17 -60.42
CA ASP A 483 -28.78 -8.22 -61.29
C ASP A 483 -29.27 -7.69 -62.65
N ALA A 484 -29.74 -6.44 -62.70
CA ALA A 484 -30.19 -5.78 -63.93
C ALA A 484 -29.06 -5.63 -64.96
N LEU A 485 -27.82 -5.42 -64.51
CA LEU A 485 -26.65 -5.29 -65.37
C LEU A 485 -26.16 -6.67 -65.86
N MET A 486 -26.26 -7.69 -65.01
CA MET A 486 -25.95 -9.07 -65.40
C MET A 486 -26.90 -9.59 -66.47
N LYS A 487 -28.20 -9.27 -66.35
CA LYS A 487 -29.20 -9.63 -67.35
C LYS A 487 -28.92 -8.97 -68.70
N THR A 488 -28.68 -7.66 -68.71
CA THR A 488 -28.34 -6.92 -69.96
C THR A 488 -27.03 -7.37 -70.60
N LEU A 489 -26.01 -7.69 -69.81
CA LEU A 489 -24.75 -8.26 -70.31
C LEU A 489 -24.94 -9.67 -70.90
N THR A 490 -25.78 -10.48 -70.25
CA THR A 490 -26.08 -11.85 -70.71
C THR A 490 -26.89 -11.80 -72.00
N ASP A 491 -27.92 -10.96 -72.05
CA ASP A 491 -28.77 -10.76 -73.23
C ASP A 491 -27.96 -10.23 -74.42
N ARG A 492 -27.05 -9.27 -74.18
CA ARG A 492 -26.14 -8.75 -75.22
C ARG A 492 -25.17 -9.83 -75.74
N LYS A 493 -24.64 -10.66 -74.86
CA LYS A 493 -23.71 -11.74 -75.24
C LYS A 493 -24.42 -12.87 -76.00
N ILE A 494 -25.68 -13.17 -75.66
CA ILE A 494 -26.53 -14.11 -76.40
C ILE A 494 -26.84 -13.54 -77.80
N ALA A 495 -27.22 -12.26 -77.90
CA ALA A 495 -27.48 -11.61 -79.18
C ALA A 495 -26.23 -11.53 -80.09
N GLU A 496 -25.03 -11.33 -79.53
CA GLU A 496 -23.77 -11.39 -80.27
C GLU A 496 -23.42 -12.82 -80.74
N GLN A 497 -23.82 -13.86 -79.99
CA GLN A 497 -23.63 -15.27 -80.37
C GLN A 497 -24.65 -15.75 -81.40
N GLU A 498 -25.86 -15.20 -81.42
CA GLU A 498 -26.91 -15.49 -82.41
C GLU A 498 -26.68 -14.77 -83.76
N GLN A 499 -25.76 -13.80 -83.82
CA GLN A 499 -25.34 -13.11 -85.05
C GLN A 499 -24.20 -13.81 -85.82
N VAL A 500 -23.70 -14.96 -85.33
CA VAL A 500 -22.60 -15.73 -85.96
C VAL A 500 -23.10 -16.88 -86.81
#